data_AF-A0A2V8PNI2-F1
#
_entry.id   AF-A0A2V8PNI2-F1
#
_cell.length_a   1.000
_cell.length_b   1.000
_cell.length_c   1.000
_cell.angle_alpha   90.00
_cell.angle_beta   90.00
_cell.angle_gamma   90.00
#
_symmetry.space_group_name_H-M   'P 1'
#
loop_
_entity.id
_entity.type
_entity.pdbx_description
1 polymer ?
#
loop_
_entity_poly.entity_id
_entity_poly.type
_entity_poly.pdbx_seq_one_letter_code
_entity_poly.pdbx_strand_id
1 'polypeptide(L)'
;MRWHRPERISYLRREMSLTILVVFSVCWCFGSLAQSDSRNSSATQASANNNTAVATELRRAADLLRSGNLDQAELILRRVLSSSENADAHNLLGVILDQRGKTAEAEREYRAALRLNPNHVSALANLGVLLAHSKREDEAIKIFESVRRLSPDHPEATINLGLLYASRNDYQRAAELLARANELQPHTFDILYHLGAALYDLKRLDEAATAFESAVSVSPNAAEPVYFLGMVAFERGQDEAASDLWKNALVLRSNYAEANFMLGELSAKHQDYSAARDYYERAWR
;
A
#
# COMPACT_ATOMS: atom_id res chain seq x y z
N MET A 1 10.98 -24.45 -37.80
CA MET A 1 11.30 -23.04 -37.45
C MET A 1 11.93 -23.03 -36.06
N ARG A 2 13.20 -22.63 -35.96
CA ARG A 2 13.92 -22.53 -34.67
C ARG A 2 13.42 -21.28 -33.94
N TRP A 3 12.64 -21.48 -32.89
CA TRP A 3 12.30 -20.41 -31.96
C TRP A 3 13.52 -20.13 -31.08
N HIS A 4 14.22 -19.03 -31.38
CA HIS A 4 15.25 -18.50 -30.49
C HIS A 4 14.58 -18.15 -29.15
N ARG A 5 15.08 -18.73 -28.04
CA ARG A 5 14.84 -18.23 -26.69
C ARG A 5 15.73 -17.00 -26.46
N PRO A 6 15.14 -15.81 -26.25
CA PRO A 6 15.69 -14.92 -25.22
C PRO A 6 14.60 -14.28 -24.34
N GLU A 7 14.87 -14.23 -23.03
CA GLU A 7 14.36 -13.23 -22.07
C GLU A 7 12.84 -13.06 -21.81
N ARG A 8 12.02 -14.12 -21.76
CA ARG A 8 10.55 -14.00 -21.54
C ARG A 8 10.06 -13.95 -20.09
N ILE A 9 10.90 -14.24 -19.08
CA ILE A 9 10.50 -14.17 -17.66
C ILE A 9 10.43 -12.70 -17.16
N SER A 10 11.08 -11.76 -17.87
CA SER A 10 11.10 -10.34 -17.50
C SER A 10 9.76 -9.62 -17.74
N TYR A 11 8.92 -10.11 -18.66
CA TYR A 11 7.60 -9.53 -18.94
C TYR A 11 6.60 -9.81 -17.81
N LEU A 12 6.59 -11.03 -17.28
CA LEU A 12 5.70 -11.43 -16.17
C LEU A 12 6.11 -10.77 -14.84
N ARG A 13 7.43 -10.55 -14.60
CA ARG A 13 7.90 -9.75 -13.45
C ARG A 13 7.65 -8.24 -13.58
N ARG A 14 7.59 -7.71 -14.81
CA ARG A 14 7.33 -6.27 -15.04
C ARG A 14 5.89 -5.88 -14.72
N GLU A 15 4.92 -6.74 -15.02
CA GLU A 15 3.50 -6.51 -14.67
C GLU A 15 3.25 -6.70 -13.16
N MET A 16 3.91 -7.66 -12.51
CA MET A 16 3.91 -7.76 -11.03
C MET A 16 4.45 -6.50 -10.33
N SER A 17 5.26 -5.68 -11.03
CA SER A 17 5.79 -4.42 -10.50
C SER A 17 4.87 -3.22 -10.72
N LEU A 18 3.80 -3.34 -11.52
CA LEU A 18 3.02 -2.18 -11.99
C LEU A 18 1.75 -1.89 -11.18
N THR A 19 1.25 -2.82 -10.37
CA THR A 19 0.01 -2.64 -9.60
C THR A 19 0.18 -2.94 -8.12
N ILE A 20 1.30 -2.50 -7.53
CA ILE A 20 1.35 -2.30 -6.09
C ILE A 20 0.58 -1.01 -5.80
N LEU A 21 -0.72 -1.17 -5.52
CA LEU A 21 -1.54 -0.11 -4.95
C LEU A 21 -1.03 0.14 -3.52
N VAL A 22 -0.28 1.21 -3.34
CA VAL A 22 -0.08 1.80 -2.01
C VAL A 22 -1.46 2.02 -1.42
N VAL A 23 -1.70 1.57 -0.18
CA VAL A 23 -3.03 1.68 0.42
C VAL A 23 -3.37 3.17 0.53
N PHE A 24 -4.43 3.58 -0.17
CA PHE A 24 -4.84 4.99 -0.39
C PHE A 24 -5.32 5.77 0.85
N SER A 25 -5.26 5.16 2.02
CA SER A 25 -5.73 5.80 3.24
C SER A 25 -4.73 6.84 3.72
N VAL A 26 -5.11 8.12 3.60
CA VAL A 26 -4.51 9.20 4.40
C VAL A 26 -4.51 8.76 5.86
N CYS A 27 -3.35 8.77 6.52
CA CYS A 27 -3.27 8.29 7.88
C CYS A 27 -3.83 9.34 8.85
N TRP A 28 -4.87 8.95 9.57
CA TRP A 28 -5.53 9.74 10.60
C TRP A 28 -5.11 9.30 12.01
N CYS A 29 -3.81 9.35 12.34
CA CYS A 29 -3.40 9.17 13.74
C CYS A 29 -3.49 10.51 14.50
N PHE A 30 -4.39 10.61 15.48
CA PHE A 30 -4.42 11.69 16.47
C PHE A 30 -3.66 11.26 17.73
N GLY A 31 -2.54 11.93 18.00
CA GLY A 31 -1.83 11.80 19.28
C GLY A 31 -2.58 12.49 20.41
N SER A 32 -2.70 11.81 21.55
CA SER A 32 -3.25 12.34 22.81
C SER A 32 -2.47 13.57 23.27
N LEU A 33 -3.13 14.72 23.41
CA LEU A 33 -2.57 15.92 24.03
C LEU A 33 -2.44 15.68 25.55
N ALA A 34 -1.24 15.31 25.99
CA ALA A 34 -0.92 15.15 27.41
C ALA A 34 -1.01 16.51 28.13
N GLN A 35 -1.83 16.57 29.18
CA GLN A 35 -1.91 17.68 30.12
C GLN A 35 -0.66 17.73 31.00
N SER A 36 -0.04 18.90 31.12
CA SER A 36 0.89 19.20 32.21
C SER A 36 0.41 20.43 32.98
N ASP A 37 0.62 20.37 34.30
CA ASP A 37 -0.13 21.11 35.29
C ASP A 37 0.68 22.28 35.88
N SER A 38 0.00 23.43 35.95
CA SER A 38 0.10 24.51 36.95
C SER A 38 1.18 25.63 36.91
N ARG A 39 0.65 26.87 37.10
CA ARG A 39 1.16 28.10 37.78
C ARG A 39 1.90 29.23 37.00
N ASN A 40 1.06 30.19 36.56
CA ASN A 40 1.08 31.66 36.71
C ASN A 40 2.10 32.58 35.98
N SER A 41 1.57 33.38 35.03
CA SER A 41 1.89 34.79 34.66
C SER A 41 0.92 35.19 33.52
N SER A 42 0.50 36.46 33.41
CA SER A 42 -0.49 36.90 32.39
C SER A 42 -0.07 36.60 30.94
N ALA A 43 1.25 36.57 30.66
CA ALA A 43 1.81 36.15 29.37
C ALA A 43 1.65 34.64 29.14
N THR A 44 1.85 33.79 30.16
CA THR A 44 1.57 32.35 30.08
C THR A 44 0.08 32.01 30.00
N GLN A 45 -0.80 32.86 30.54
CA GLN A 45 -2.26 32.70 30.37
C GLN A 45 -2.69 33.07 28.96
N ALA A 46 -2.16 34.15 28.37
CA ALA A 46 -2.43 34.52 26.99
C ALA A 46 -1.91 33.46 26.00
N SER A 47 -0.70 32.91 26.23
CA SER A 47 -0.16 31.82 25.40
C SER A 47 -0.94 30.51 25.58
N ALA A 48 -1.36 30.18 26.81
CA ALA A 48 -2.20 29.01 27.08
C ALA A 48 -3.59 29.14 26.44
N ASN A 49 -4.20 30.33 26.50
CA ASN A 49 -5.47 30.62 25.83
C ASN A 49 -5.34 30.53 24.32
N ASN A 50 -4.24 31.04 23.75
CA ASN A 50 -3.97 30.93 22.30
C ASN A 50 -3.76 29.47 21.87
N ASN A 51 -2.99 28.69 22.64
CA ASN A 51 -2.79 27.27 22.36
C ASN A 51 -4.10 26.47 22.42
N THR A 52 -4.99 26.80 23.36
CA THR A 52 -6.31 26.17 23.49
C THR A 52 -7.24 26.55 22.32
N ALA A 53 -7.18 27.80 21.87
CA ALA A 53 -7.91 28.26 20.69
C ALA A 53 -7.42 27.57 19.41
N VAL A 54 -6.09 27.50 19.20
CA VAL A 54 -5.48 26.78 18.06
C VAL A 54 -5.88 25.31 18.08
N ALA A 55 -5.79 24.63 19.21
CA ALA A 55 -6.20 23.22 19.33
C ALA A 55 -7.68 23.02 18.98
N THR A 56 -8.55 23.96 19.35
CA THR A 56 -9.98 23.90 19.02
C THR A 56 -10.23 24.07 17.53
N GLU A 57 -9.55 25.02 16.88
CA GLU A 57 -9.64 25.24 15.44
C GLU A 57 -9.07 24.04 14.65
N LEU A 58 -7.98 23.42 15.12
CA LEU A 58 -7.41 22.22 14.50
C LEU A 58 -8.37 21.03 14.58
N ARG A 59 -9.02 20.82 15.73
CA ARG A 59 -10.05 19.79 15.86
C ARG A 59 -11.21 20.04 14.89
N ARG A 60 -11.66 21.29 14.76
CA ARG A 60 -12.71 21.66 13.81
C ARG A 60 -12.29 21.42 12.37
N ALA A 61 -11.06 21.79 11.99
CA ALA A 61 -10.53 21.54 10.66
C ALA A 61 -10.46 20.04 10.34
N ALA A 62 -10.04 19.23 11.31
CA ALA A 62 -10.05 17.77 11.18
C ALA A 62 -11.45 17.20 10.99
N ASP A 63 -12.44 17.68 11.73
CA ASP A 63 -13.85 17.26 11.58
C ASP A 63 -14.39 17.61 10.19
N LEU A 64 -14.08 18.82 9.71
CA LEU A 64 -14.45 19.27 8.38
C LEU A 64 -13.83 18.40 7.29
N LEU A 65 -12.54 18.08 7.41
CA LEU A 65 -11.88 17.16 6.50
C LEU A 65 -12.53 15.78 6.46
N ARG A 66 -12.85 15.21 7.64
CA ARG A 66 -13.56 13.92 7.73
C ARG A 66 -14.93 13.97 7.06
N SER A 67 -15.60 15.12 7.10
CA SER A 67 -16.88 15.35 6.41
C SER A 67 -16.75 15.75 4.93
N GLY A 68 -15.53 15.79 4.36
CA GLY A 68 -15.28 16.17 2.97
C GLY A 68 -15.35 17.68 2.69
N ASN A 69 -15.51 18.51 3.71
CA ASN A 69 -15.61 19.98 3.59
C ASN A 69 -14.22 20.63 3.50
N LEU A 70 -13.48 20.32 2.42
CA LEU A 70 -12.06 20.68 2.27
C LEU A 70 -11.82 22.19 2.25
N ASP A 71 -12.68 22.97 1.59
CA ASP A 71 -12.51 24.42 1.45
C ASP A 71 -12.57 25.14 2.80
N GLN A 72 -13.51 24.74 3.66
CA GLN A 72 -13.65 25.33 5.00
C GLN A 72 -12.50 24.90 5.91
N ALA A 73 -12.08 23.63 5.83
CA ALA A 73 -10.94 23.15 6.60
C ALA A 73 -9.65 23.90 6.22
N GLU A 74 -9.39 24.08 4.93
CA GLU A 74 -8.23 24.82 4.45
C GLU A 74 -8.21 26.26 4.95
N LEU A 75 -9.36 26.95 4.92
CA LEU A 75 -9.46 28.32 5.39
C LEU A 75 -9.09 28.44 6.87
N ILE A 76 -9.54 27.49 7.70
CA ILE A 76 -9.17 27.44 9.12
C ILE A 76 -7.66 27.19 9.27
N LEU A 77 -7.12 26.20 8.56
CA LEU A 77 -5.71 25.82 8.66
C LEU A 77 -4.78 26.95 8.23
N ARG A 78 -5.09 27.64 7.14
CA ARG A 78 -4.32 28.82 6.69
C ARG A 78 -4.37 29.97 7.70
N ARG A 79 -5.51 30.16 8.38
CA ARG A 79 -5.62 31.14 9.46
C ARG A 79 -4.76 30.76 10.66
N VAL A 80 -4.80 29.49 11.08
CA VAL A 80 -3.92 28.99 12.16
C VAL A 80 -2.46 29.24 11.79
N LEU A 81 -2.04 28.86 10.58
CA LEU A 81 -0.67 29.04 10.10
C LEU A 81 -0.25 30.52 9.95
N SER A 82 -1.19 31.44 9.80
CA SER A 82 -0.89 32.89 9.76
C SER A 82 -0.51 33.48 11.14
N SER A 83 -0.84 32.77 12.23
CA SER A 83 -0.66 33.24 13.61
C SER A 83 0.18 32.30 14.48
N SER A 84 0.45 31.08 14.03
CA SER A 84 1.18 30.07 14.79
C SER A 84 1.92 29.09 13.87
N GLU A 85 3.18 28.80 14.20
CA GLU A 85 3.92 27.69 13.60
C GLU A 85 3.45 26.37 14.26
N ASN A 86 2.61 25.62 13.56
CA ASN A 86 2.01 24.42 14.11
C ASN A 86 2.15 23.23 13.14
N ALA A 87 2.77 22.16 13.63
CA ALA A 87 3.07 20.98 12.82
C ALA A 87 1.80 20.22 12.39
N ASP A 88 0.79 20.10 13.25
CA ASP A 88 -0.49 19.47 12.91
C ASP A 88 -1.22 20.26 11.82
N ALA A 89 -1.19 21.59 11.90
CA ALA A 89 -1.79 22.48 10.90
C ALA A 89 -1.16 22.29 9.51
N HIS A 90 0.17 22.26 9.45
CA HIS A 90 0.90 21.96 8.22
C HIS A 90 0.59 20.56 7.69
N ASN A 91 0.55 19.53 8.55
CA ASN A 91 0.19 18.17 8.15
C ASN A 91 -1.23 18.11 7.55
N LEU A 92 -2.23 18.69 8.23
CA LEU A 92 -3.61 18.70 7.75
C LEU A 92 -3.77 19.51 6.46
N LEU A 93 -3.04 20.62 6.29
CA LEU A 93 -3.04 21.37 5.05
C LEU A 93 -2.41 20.56 3.90
N GLY A 94 -1.32 19.84 4.18
CA GLY A 94 -0.70 18.90 3.25
C GLY A 94 -1.69 17.85 2.75
N VAL A 95 -2.49 17.27 3.65
CA VAL A 95 -3.56 16.31 3.30
C VAL A 95 -4.57 16.91 2.32
N ILE A 96 -5.03 18.14 2.55
CA ILE A 96 -5.98 18.81 1.63
C ILE A 96 -5.37 19.00 0.24
N LEU A 97 -4.12 19.45 0.21
CA LEU A 97 -3.42 19.72 -1.04
C LEU A 97 -3.18 18.43 -1.83
N ASP A 98 -2.82 17.34 -1.15
CA ASP A 98 -2.62 16.03 -1.77
C ASP A 98 -3.93 15.48 -2.36
N GLN A 99 -5.03 15.56 -1.61
CA GLN A 99 -6.37 15.18 -2.10
C GLN A 99 -6.81 15.96 -3.33
N ARG A 100 -6.28 17.17 -3.53
CA ARG A 100 -6.53 18.00 -4.73
C ARG A 100 -5.49 17.84 -5.83
N GLY A 101 -4.59 16.87 -5.71
CA GLY A 101 -3.53 16.60 -6.69
C GLY A 101 -2.42 17.65 -6.72
N LYS A 102 -2.33 18.53 -5.72
CA LYS A 102 -1.29 19.55 -5.60
C LYS A 102 -0.05 18.98 -4.90
N THR A 103 0.51 17.92 -5.49
CA THR A 103 1.56 17.07 -4.88
C THR A 103 2.77 17.88 -4.40
N ALA A 104 3.28 18.81 -5.20
CA ALA A 104 4.43 19.62 -4.81
C ALA A 104 4.12 20.57 -3.63
N GLU A 105 2.90 21.09 -3.54
CA GLU A 105 2.48 21.93 -2.42
C GLU A 105 2.31 21.09 -1.16
N ALA A 106 1.68 19.92 -1.27
CA ALA A 106 1.50 18.97 -0.16
C ALA A 106 2.84 18.51 0.45
N GLU A 107 3.82 18.15 -0.39
CA GLU A 107 5.16 17.78 0.09
C GLU A 107 5.81 18.93 0.88
N ARG A 108 5.68 20.18 0.43
CA ARG A 108 6.23 21.34 1.17
C ARG A 108 5.61 21.47 2.55
N GLU A 109 4.29 21.28 2.66
CA GLU A 109 3.57 21.33 3.94
C GLU A 109 3.95 20.17 4.86
N TYR A 110 4.02 18.93 4.36
CA TYR A 110 4.49 17.80 5.17
C TYR A 110 5.93 18.01 5.66
N ARG A 111 6.83 18.48 4.80
CA ARG A 111 8.20 18.80 5.21
C ARG A 111 8.25 19.98 6.19
N ALA A 112 7.31 20.93 6.13
CA ALA A 112 7.19 21.99 7.13
C ALA A 112 6.77 21.43 8.49
N ALA A 113 5.78 20.54 8.53
CA ALA A 113 5.39 19.83 9.75
C ALA A 113 6.58 19.09 10.37
N LEU A 114 7.37 18.39 9.55
CA LEU A 114 8.54 17.64 10.02
C LEU A 114 9.74 18.50 10.43
N ARG A 115 9.86 19.74 9.93
CA ARG A 115 10.85 20.70 10.45
C ARG A 115 10.48 21.15 11.87
N LEU A 116 9.19 21.36 12.13
CA LEU A 116 8.68 21.76 13.45
C LEU A 116 8.67 20.59 14.45
N ASN A 117 8.29 19.40 14.00
CA ASN A 117 8.29 18.18 14.79
C ASN A 117 8.82 17.00 13.94
N PRO A 118 10.12 16.66 14.04
CA PRO A 118 10.72 15.55 13.30
C PRO A 118 10.11 14.18 13.58
N ASN A 119 9.45 14.00 14.72
CA ASN A 119 8.84 12.73 15.14
C ASN A 119 7.32 12.72 14.90
N HIS A 120 6.79 13.64 14.10
CA HIS A 120 5.36 13.70 13.79
C HIS A 120 4.95 12.52 12.91
N VAL A 121 4.44 11.45 13.54
CA VAL A 121 4.12 10.17 12.88
C VAL A 121 3.17 10.35 11.69
N SER A 122 2.08 11.10 11.82
CA SER A 122 1.12 11.28 10.72
C SER A 122 1.72 12.03 9.52
N ALA A 123 2.56 13.05 9.77
CA ALA A 123 3.25 13.78 8.69
C ALA A 123 4.31 12.91 8.00
N LEU A 124 5.03 12.06 8.75
CA LEU A 124 5.93 11.06 8.18
C LEU A 124 5.14 10.07 7.32
N ALA A 125 4.07 9.48 7.83
CA ALA A 125 3.27 8.50 7.10
C ALA A 125 2.69 9.09 5.80
N ASN A 126 2.10 10.30 5.87
CA ASN A 126 1.55 10.98 4.70
C ASN A 126 2.62 11.36 3.68
N LEU A 127 3.79 11.85 4.12
CA LEU A 127 4.91 12.10 3.23
C LEU A 127 5.42 10.81 2.57
N GLY A 128 5.49 9.71 3.32
CA GLY A 128 5.89 8.40 2.80
C GLY A 128 4.97 7.93 1.67
N VAL A 129 3.66 8.05 1.85
CA VAL A 129 2.65 7.72 0.83
C VAL A 129 2.83 8.61 -0.41
N LEU A 130 2.92 9.93 -0.23
CA LEU A 130 3.10 10.88 -1.32
C LEU A 130 4.39 10.59 -2.13
N LEU A 131 5.48 10.27 -1.45
CA LEU A 131 6.76 9.92 -2.09
C LEU A 131 6.67 8.61 -2.87
N ALA A 132 6.00 7.59 -2.31
CA ALA A 132 5.77 6.32 -2.99
C ALA A 132 4.93 6.51 -4.27
N HIS A 133 3.85 7.29 -4.19
CA HIS A 133 3.04 7.67 -5.36
C HIS A 133 3.86 8.42 -6.42
N SER A 134 4.77 9.28 -5.97
CA SER A 134 5.69 10.03 -6.83
C SER A 134 6.87 9.20 -7.35
N LYS A 135 6.85 7.86 -7.18
CA LYS A 135 7.92 6.92 -7.57
C LYS A 135 9.29 7.22 -6.95
N ARG A 136 9.32 7.94 -5.83
CA ARG A 136 10.53 8.23 -5.03
C ARG A 136 10.70 7.20 -3.92
N GLU A 137 10.79 5.93 -4.32
CA GLU A 137 10.72 4.78 -3.42
C GLU A 137 11.83 4.77 -2.36
N ASP A 138 13.06 5.18 -2.70
CA ASP A 138 14.17 5.22 -1.74
C ASP A 138 13.90 6.16 -0.56
N GLU A 139 13.28 7.31 -0.84
CA GLU A 139 12.91 8.26 0.20
C GLU A 139 11.70 7.75 0.98
N ALA A 140 10.70 7.18 0.29
CA ALA A 140 9.51 6.61 0.93
C ALA A 140 9.88 5.51 1.94
N ILE A 141 10.78 4.60 1.58
CA ILE A 141 11.27 3.54 2.48
C ILE A 141 11.91 4.14 3.75
N LYS A 142 12.82 5.11 3.61
CA LYS A 142 13.46 5.76 4.76
C LYS A 142 12.45 6.44 5.68
N ILE A 143 11.42 7.05 5.10
CA ILE A 143 10.34 7.69 5.86
C ILE A 143 9.49 6.64 6.59
N PHE A 144 9.05 5.58 5.93
CA PHE A 144 8.28 4.52 6.57
C PHE A 144 9.08 3.72 7.61
N GLU A 145 10.39 3.54 7.43
CA GLU A 145 11.27 3.00 8.47
C GLU A 145 11.31 3.89 9.71
N SER A 146 11.28 5.21 9.52
CA SER A 146 11.19 6.17 10.63
C SER A 146 9.83 6.06 11.33
N VAL A 147 8.72 5.91 10.58
CA VAL A 147 7.40 5.64 11.15
C VAL A 147 7.42 4.36 11.96
N ARG A 148 7.95 3.25 11.42
CA ARG A 148 8.03 1.95 12.11
C ARG A 148 8.85 2.03 13.40
N ARG A 149 9.91 2.84 13.45
CA ARG A 149 10.68 3.05 14.68
C ARG A 149 9.91 3.83 15.75
N LEU A 150 9.10 4.81 15.34
CA LEU A 150 8.33 5.67 16.25
C LEU A 150 7.00 5.06 16.68
N SER A 151 6.38 4.29 15.79
CA SER A 151 5.07 3.65 15.97
C SER A 151 5.11 2.25 15.31
N PRO A 152 5.68 1.23 15.99
CA PRO A 152 5.85 -0.11 15.45
C PRO A 152 4.54 -0.80 15.02
N ASP A 153 3.42 -0.40 15.62
CA ASP A 153 2.10 -0.98 15.35
C ASP A 153 1.24 -0.13 14.40
N HIS A 154 1.87 0.75 13.61
CA HIS A 154 1.17 1.53 12.59
C HIS A 154 0.86 0.66 11.36
N PRO A 155 -0.41 0.28 11.11
CA PRO A 155 -0.73 -0.72 10.10
C PRO A 155 -0.40 -0.25 8.68
N GLU A 156 -0.85 0.95 8.29
CA GLU A 156 -0.70 1.47 6.92
C GLU A 156 0.77 1.68 6.55
N ALA A 157 1.59 2.18 7.48
CA ALA A 157 3.03 2.31 7.26
C ALA A 157 3.72 0.96 7.12
N THR A 158 3.29 -0.05 7.89
CA THR A 158 3.82 -1.43 7.81
C THR A 158 3.47 -2.07 6.47
N ILE A 159 2.22 -1.93 6.01
CA ILE A 159 1.77 -2.41 4.70
C ILE A 159 2.58 -1.73 3.59
N ASN A 160 2.60 -0.40 3.56
CA ASN A 160 3.27 0.36 2.50
C ASN A 160 4.78 0.08 2.46
N LEU A 161 5.44 -0.11 3.61
CA LEU A 161 6.84 -0.51 3.65
C LEU A 161 7.04 -1.94 3.09
N GLY A 162 6.16 -2.88 3.45
CA GLY A 162 6.22 -4.25 2.93
C GLY A 162 6.03 -4.29 1.41
N LEU A 163 5.08 -3.51 0.90
CA LEU A 163 4.82 -3.33 -0.53
C LEU A 163 6.01 -2.71 -1.28
N LEU A 164 6.66 -1.69 -0.71
CA LEU A 164 7.88 -1.09 -1.29
C LEU A 164 9.07 -2.06 -1.28
N TYR A 165 9.17 -2.96 -0.31
CA TYR A 165 10.17 -4.03 -0.35
C TYR A 165 9.86 -5.07 -1.42
N ALA A 166 8.58 -5.42 -1.60
CA ALA A 166 8.16 -6.31 -2.68
C ALA A 166 8.46 -5.73 -4.07
N SER A 167 8.24 -4.42 -4.29
CA SER A 167 8.58 -3.76 -5.58
C SER A 167 10.08 -3.82 -5.89
N ARG A 168 10.91 -3.91 -4.85
CA ARG A 168 12.37 -4.08 -4.95
C ARG A 168 12.84 -5.52 -5.06
N ASN A 169 11.91 -6.47 -5.15
CA ASN A 169 12.19 -7.91 -5.09
C ASN A 169 12.84 -8.34 -3.77
N ASP A 170 12.75 -7.55 -2.70
CA ASP A 170 13.17 -7.95 -1.35
C ASP A 170 12.01 -8.66 -0.66
N TYR A 171 11.72 -9.85 -1.16
CA TYR A 171 10.56 -10.62 -0.73
C TYR A 171 10.67 -11.09 0.72
N GLN A 172 11.89 -11.23 1.25
CA GLN A 172 12.12 -11.60 2.64
C GLN A 172 11.60 -10.52 3.58
N ARG A 173 12.04 -9.26 3.41
CA ARG A 173 11.54 -8.14 4.22
C ARG A 173 10.06 -7.87 3.95
N ALA A 174 9.61 -8.03 2.70
CA ALA A 174 8.21 -7.87 2.35
C ALA A 174 7.31 -8.85 3.11
N ALA A 175 7.64 -10.16 3.09
CA ALA A 175 6.86 -11.19 3.77
C ALA A 175 6.81 -10.98 5.28
N GLU A 176 7.91 -10.60 5.92
CA GLU A 176 7.96 -10.29 7.35
C GLU A 176 7.02 -9.12 7.71
N LEU A 177 7.06 -8.04 6.94
CA LEU A 177 6.22 -6.87 7.16
C LEU A 177 4.75 -7.13 6.86
N LEU A 178 4.44 -7.85 5.79
CA LEU A 178 3.07 -8.19 5.41
C LEU A 178 2.45 -9.21 6.36
N ALA A 179 3.23 -10.14 6.91
CA ALA A 179 2.78 -11.00 7.99
C ALA A 179 2.43 -10.19 9.25
N ARG A 180 3.30 -9.25 9.65
CA ARG A 180 3.00 -8.33 10.75
C ARG A 180 1.76 -7.47 10.47
N ALA A 181 1.61 -6.98 9.25
CA ALA A 181 0.43 -6.22 8.85
C ALA A 181 -0.86 -7.06 8.96
N ASN A 182 -0.81 -8.35 8.62
CA ASN A 182 -1.94 -9.27 8.78
C ASN A 182 -2.27 -9.55 10.25
N GLU A 183 -1.29 -9.50 11.16
CA GLU A 183 -1.57 -9.55 12.60
C GLU A 183 -2.29 -8.29 13.10
N LEU A 184 -1.93 -7.12 12.57
CA LEU A 184 -2.52 -5.83 12.95
C LEU A 184 -3.92 -5.61 12.33
N GLN A 185 -4.10 -6.04 11.08
CA GLN A 185 -5.33 -5.89 10.29
C GLN A 185 -5.67 -7.22 9.60
N PRO A 186 -6.17 -8.22 10.36
CA PRO A 186 -6.47 -9.54 9.83
C PRO A 186 -7.60 -9.48 8.80
N HIS A 187 -7.63 -10.47 7.90
CA HIS A 187 -8.65 -10.65 6.87
C HIS A 187 -8.73 -9.49 5.85
N THR A 188 -7.62 -8.79 5.62
CA THR A 188 -7.52 -7.77 4.58
C THR A 188 -7.02 -8.39 3.29
N PHE A 189 -7.79 -8.29 2.21
CA PHE A 189 -7.48 -8.89 0.91
C PHE A 189 -6.08 -8.51 0.40
N ASP A 190 -5.79 -7.21 0.33
CA ASP A 190 -4.51 -6.70 -0.22
C ASP A 190 -3.31 -7.26 0.56
N ILE A 191 -3.40 -7.32 1.89
CA ILE A 191 -2.34 -7.85 2.74
C ILE A 191 -2.12 -9.34 2.44
N LEU A 192 -3.19 -10.13 2.42
CA LEU A 192 -3.11 -11.58 2.18
C LEU A 192 -2.59 -11.90 0.78
N TYR A 193 -3.07 -11.18 -0.24
CA TYR A 193 -2.62 -11.33 -1.62
C TYR A 193 -1.13 -11.02 -1.78
N HIS A 194 -0.69 -9.86 -1.28
CA HIS A 194 0.72 -9.47 -1.39
C HIS A 194 1.64 -10.34 -0.52
N LEU A 195 1.17 -10.81 0.65
CA LEU A 195 1.90 -11.78 1.47
C LEU A 195 2.08 -13.10 0.72
N GLY A 196 1.02 -13.63 0.12
CA GLY A 196 1.07 -14.84 -0.71
C GLY A 196 2.05 -14.71 -1.87
N ALA A 197 2.04 -13.57 -2.57
CA ALA A 197 2.96 -13.30 -3.68
C ALA A 197 4.42 -13.26 -3.21
N ALA A 198 4.71 -12.56 -2.11
CA ALA A 198 6.07 -12.53 -1.54
C ALA A 198 6.55 -13.93 -1.10
N LEU A 199 5.68 -14.72 -0.46
CA LEU A 199 5.99 -16.09 -0.04
C LEU A 199 6.22 -17.02 -1.23
N TYR A 200 5.46 -16.84 -2.32
CA TYR A 200 5.63 -17.59 -3.57
C TYR A 200 7.01 -17.33 -4.19
N ASP A 201 7.43 -16.07 -4.30
CA ASP A 201 8.77 -15.72 -4.81
C ASP A 201 9.90 -16.26 -3.90
N LEU A 202 9.66 -16.38 -2.60
CA LEU A 202 10.57 -17.03 -1.64
C LEU A 202 10.56 -18.57 -1.71
N LYS A 203 9.73 -19.16 -2.59
CA LYS A 203 9.52 -20.62 -2.70
C LYS A 203 8.96 -21.27 -1.43
N ARG A 204 8.32 -20.48 -0.56
CA ARG A 204 7.58 -20.95 0.63
C ARG A 204 6.15 -21.34 0.21
N LEU A 205 6.06 -22.37 -0.64
CA LEU A 205 4.84 -22.70 -1.39
C LEU A 205 3.62 -23.04 -0.51
N ASP A 206 3.84 -23.72 0.62
CA ASP A 206 2.76 -24.07 1.56
C ASP A 206 2.14 -22.83 2.20
N GLU A 207 2.98 -21.92 2.68
CA GLU A 207 2.53 -20.66 3.29
C GLU A 207 1.91 -19.72 2.25
N ALA A 208 2.45 -19.69 1.03
CA ALA A 208 1.88 -18.95 -0.08
C ALA A 208 0.46 -19.44 -0.41
N ALA A 209 0.27 -20.77 -0.50
CA ALA A 209 -1.05 -21.36 -0.73
C ALA A 209 -2.07 -20.93 0.35
N THR A 210 -1.69 -21.04 1.63
CA THR A 210 -2.56 -20.63 2.74
C THR A 210 -2.94 -19.15 2.68
N ALA A 211 -1.99 -18.27 2.34
CA ALA A 211 -2.26 -16.85 2.19
C ALA A 211 -3.22 -16.57 1.02
N PHE A 212 -3.02 -17.21 -0.13
CA PHE A 212 -3.91 -17.06 -1.28
C PHE A 212 -5.31 -17.65 -1.05
N GLU A 213 -5.42 -18.83 -0.40
CA GLU A 213 -6.71 -19.41 0.00
C GLU A 213 -7.49 -18.49 0.94
N SER A 214 -6.78 -17.84 1.86
CA SER A 214 -7.36 -16.82 2.73
C SER A 214 -7.81 -15.59 1.93
N ALA A 215 -7.04 -15.14 0.95
CA ALA A 215 -7.42 -14.04 0.06
C ALA A 215 -8.67 -14.39 -0.78
N VAL A 216 -8.76 -15.61 -1.32
CA VAL A 216 -9.95 -16.12 -2.01
C VAL A 216 -11.17 -16.12 -1.07
N SER A 217 -10.98 -16.53 0.19
CA SER A 217 -12.06 -16.55 1.17
C SER A 217 -12.60 -15.14 1.48
N VAL A 218 -11.73 -14.12 1.51
CA VAL A 218 -12.11 -12.72 1.71
C VAL A 218 -12.74 -12.11 0.46
N SER A 219 -12.27 -12.47 -0.73
CA SER A 219 -12.79 -11.96 -2.01
C SER A 219 -12.92 -13.08 -3.05
N PRO A 220 -14.04 -13.82 -3.03
CA PRO A 220 -14.23 -15.00 -3.90
C PRO A 220 -14.26 -14.69 -5.40
N ASN A 221 -14.48 -13.43 -5.76
CA ASN A 221 -14.54 -12.98 -7.15
C ASN A 221 -13.19 -12.48 -7.71
N ALA A 222 -12.12 -12.48 -6.89
CA ALA A 222 -10.79 -12.07 -7.32
C ALA A 222 -10.10 -13.22 -8.06
N ALA A 223 -9.71 -12.99 -9.31
CA ALA A 223 -9.08 -14.01 -10.14
C ALA A 223 -7.58 -14.21 -9.80
N GLU A 224 -6.93 -13.19 -9.27
CA GLU A 224 -5.49 -13.13 -9.04
C GLU A 224 -5.02 -14.18 -8.03
N PRO A 225 -5.61 -14.32 -6.82
CA PRO A 225 -5.20 -15.36 -5.89
C PRO A 225 -5.44 -16.78 -6.44
N VAL A 226 -6.52 -17.00 -7.20
CA VAL A 226 -6.81 -18.30 -7.83
C VAL A 226 -5.77 -18.64 -8.89
N TYR A 227 -5.34 -17.66 -9.68
CA TYR A 227 -4.24 -17.82 -10.62
C TYR A 227 -2.93 -18.22 -9.91
N PHE A 228 -2.59 -17.56 -8.80
CA PHE A 228 -1.38 -17.88 -8.04
C PHE A 228 -1.46 -19.23 -7.32
N LEU A 229 -2.65 -19.68 -6.89
CA LEU A 229 -2.84 -21.06 -6.44
C LEU A 229 -2.52 -22.06 -7.55
N GLY A 230 -2.90 -21.76 -8.80
CA GLY A 230 -2.50 -22.54 -9.98
C GLY A 230 -0.99 -22.54 -10.18
N MET A 231 -0.32 -21.40 -9.99
CA MET A 231 1.15 -21.31 -10.02
C MET A 231 1.81 -22.15 -8.94
N VAL A 232 1.26 -22.16 -7.71
CA VAL A 232 1.75 -23.00 -6.61
C VAL A 232 1.58 -24.49 -6.94
N ALA A 233 0.41 -24.89 -7.45
CA ALA A 233 0.14 -26.27 -7.87
C ALA A 233 1.11 -26.72 -8.98
N PHE A 234 1.37 -25.86 -9.97
CA PHE A 234 2.30 -26.13 -11.06
C PHE A 234 3.74 -26.33 -10.57
N GLU A 235 4.22 -25.49 -9.65
CA GLU A 235 5.55 -25.62 -9.02
C GLU A 235 5.68 -26.92 -8.21
N ARG A 236 4.57 -27.45 -7.68
CA ARG A 236 4.50 -28.76 -7.02
C ARG A 236 4.38 -29.94 -8.00
N GLY A 237 4.32 -29.68 -9.31
CA GLY A 237 4.12 -30.70 -10.34
C GLY A 237 2.69 -31.23 -10.44
N GLN A 238 1.72 -30.52 -9.85
CA GLN A 238 0.30 -30.88 -9.85
C GLN A 238 -0.39 -30.27 -11.08
N ASP A 239 0.00 -30.74 -12.26
CA ASP A 239 -0.40 -30.19 -13.56
C ASP A 239 -1.93 -30.09 -13.75
N GLU A 240 -2.68 -31.13 -13.36
CA GLU A 240 -4.14 -31.16 -13.46
C GLU A 240 -4.79 -30.07 -12.57
N ALA A 241 -4.38 -30.01 -11.30
CA ALA A 241 -4.86 -29.00 -10.37
C ALA A 241 -4.52 -27.58 -10.83
N ALA A 242 -3.31 -27.37 -11.38
CA ALA A 242 -2.92 -26.08 -11.95
C ALA A 242 -3.82 -25.68 -13.12
N SER A 243 -4.11 -26.62 -14.03
CA SER A 243 -5.02 -26.40 -15.17
C SER A 243 -6.41 -25.97 -14.70
N ASP A 244 -6.97 -26.65 -13.70
CA ASP A 244 -8.31 -26.37 -13.19
C ASP A 244 -8.37 -25.01 -12.50
N LEU A 245 -7.34 -24.66 -11.72
CA LEU A 245 -7.23 -23.34 -11.07
C LEU A 245 -7.12 -22.21 -12.09
N TRP A 246 -6.30 -22.35 -13.13
CA TRP A 246 -6.21 -21.32 -14.18
C TRP A 246 -7.49 -21.20 -15.01
N LYS A 247 -8.18 -22.31 -15.29
CA LYS A 247 -9.52 -22.26 -15.93
C LYS A 247 -10.54 -21.56 -15.03
N ASN A 248 -10.50 -21.80 -13.72
CA ASN A 248 -11.34 -21.08 -12.76
C ASN A 248 -11.02 -19.57 -12.75
N ALA A 249 -9.73 -19.20 -12.73
CA ALA A 249 -9.32 -17.81 -12.85
C ALA A 249 -9.85 -17.14 -14.16
N LEU A 250 -9.96 -17.89 -15.27
CA LEU A 250 -10.59 -17.43 -16.51
C LEU A 250 -12.12 -17.31 -16.43
N VAL A 251 -12.79 -18.07 -15.57
CA VAL A 251 -14.23 -17.89 -15.30
C VAL A 251 -14.43 -16.56 -14.54
N LEU A 252 -13.57 -16.27 -13.56
CA LEU A 252 -13.62 -15.03 -12.79
C LEU A 252 -13.22 -13.80 -13.62
N ARG A 253 -12.24 -13.96 -14.52
CA ARG A 253 -11.74 -12.92 -15.42
C ARG A 253 -11.52 -13.49 -16.81
N SER A 254 -12.49 -13.28 -17.71
CA SER A 254 -12.50 -13.87 -19.05
C SER A 254 -11.31 -13.48 -19.93
N ASN A 255 -10.79 -12.24 -19.79
CA ASN A 255 -9.55 -11.82 -20.44
C ASN A 255 -8.37 -11.77 -19.45
N TYR A 256 -7.95 -12.94 -18.95
CA TYR A 256 -6.76 -13.08 -18.12
C TYR A 256 -5.61 -13.63 -18.99
N ALA A 257 -4.75 -12.75 -19.48
CA ALA A 257 -3.66 -13.11 -20.39
C ALA A 257 -2.69 -14.12 -19.77
N GLU A 258 -2.31 -13.93 -18.51
CA GLU A 258 -1.35 -14.76 -17.79
C GLU A 258 -1.90 -16.17 -17.54
N ALA A 259 -3.18 -16.30 -17.16
CA ALA A 259 -3.82 -17.62 -17.02
C ALA A 259 -3.91 -18.37 -18.36
N ASN A 260 -4.27 -17.68 -19.45
CA ASN A 260 -4.24 -18.28 -20.79
C ASN A 260 -2.80 -18.70 -21.17
N PHE A 261 -1.81 -17.84 -20.92
CA PHE A 261 -0.42 -18.14 -21.22
C PHE A 261 0.06 -19.40 -20.47
N MET A 262 -0.23 -19.51 -19.18
CA MET A 262 0.15 -20.67 -18.37
C MET A 262 -0.56 -21.96 -18.81
N LEU A 263 -1.84 -21.89 -19.19
CA LEU A 263 -2.55 -23.02 -19.80
C LEU A 263 -1.91 -23.43 -21.12
N GLY A 264 -1.45 -22.47 -21.94
CA GLY A 264 -0.71 -22.75 -23.17
C GLY A 264 0.62 -23.46 -22.93
N GLU A 265 1.41 -22.99 -21.95
CA GLU A 265 2.68 -23.62 -21.56
C GLU A 265 2.46 -25.04 -21.04
N LEU A 266 1.40 -25.25 -20.26
CA LEU A 266 1.04 -26.59 -19.76
C LEU A 266 0.58 -27.53 -20.89
N SER A 267 -0.25 -27.07 -21.81
CA SER A 267 -0.64 -27.84 -23.00
C SER A 267 0.57 -28.21 -23.86
N ALA A 268 1.51 -27.27 -24.04
CA ALA A 268 2.75 -27.52 -24.79
C ALA A 268 3.65 -28.56 -24.10
N LYS A 269 3.74 -28.52 -22.76
CA LYS A 269 4.43 -29.53 -21.94
C LYS A 269 3.86 -30.94 -22.18
N HIS A 270 2.54 -31.05 -22.34
CA HIS A 270 1.85 -32.31 -22.66
C HIS A 270 1.75 -32.63 -24.16
N GLN A 271 2.45 -31.87 -25.01
CA GLN A 271 2.46 -32.06 -26.47
C GLN A 271 1.11 -31.83 -27.17
N ASP A 272 0.14 -31.21 -26.48
CA ASP A 272 -1.09 -30.72 -27.10
C ASP A 272 -0.85 -29.34 -27.71
N TYR A 273 -0.17 -29.33 -28.85
CA TYR A 273 0.19 -28.10 -29.55
C TYR A 273 -1.03 -27.36 -30.14
N SER A 274 -2.14 -28.05 -30.35
CA SER A 274 -3.38 -27.43 -30.82
C SER A 274 -3.97 -26.56 -29.71
N ALA A 275 -4.19 -27.14 -28.53
CA ALA A 275 -4.69 -26.38 -27.38
C ALA A 275 -3.72 -25.28 -26.96
N ALA A 276 -2.41 -25.55 -26.97
CA ALA A 276 -1.40 -24.56 -26.64
C ALA A 276 -1.51 -23.31 -27.53
N ARG A 277 -1.67 -23.51 -28.85
CA ARG A 277 -1.86 -22.42 -29.80
C ARG A 277 -3.10 -21.59 -29.49
N ASP A 278 -4.23 -22.24 -29.24
CA ASP A 278 -5.49 -21.54 -28.94
C ASP A 278 -5.37 -20.67 -27.69
N TYR A 279 -4.72 -21.18 -26.64
CA TYR A 279 -4.47 -20.43 -25.42
C TYR A 279 -3.51 -19.26 -25.63
N TYR A 280 -2.43 -19.42 -26.38
CA TYR A 280 -1.54 -18.31 -26.72
C TYR A 280 -2.24 -17.23 -27.56
N GLU A 281 -3.11 -17.62 -28.49
CA GLU A 281 -3.89 -16.66 -29.27
C GLU A 281 -4.86 -15.86 -28.38
N ARG A 282 -5.41 -16.48 -27.33
CA ARG A 282 -6.24 -15.77 -26.34
C ARG A 282 -5.42 -14.85 -25.44
N ALA A 283 -4.21 -15.25 -25.04
CA ALA A 283 -3.34 -14.43 -24.21
C ALA A 283 -2.86 -13.13 -24.90
N TRP A 284 -2.92 -13.07 -26.23
CA TRP A 284 -2.49 -11.91 -27.02
C TRP A 284 -3.63 -10.93 -27.37
N ARG A 285 -4.89 -11.29 -27.11
CA ARG A 285 -6.08 -10.47 -27.46
C ARG A 285 -6.47 -9.51 -26.34
#